data_AF-A0A4Z0NKG0-F1
#
_entry.id   AF-A0A4Z0NKG0-F1
#
_cell.length_a   1.000
_cell.length_b   1.000
_cell.length_c   1.000
_cell.angle_alpha   90.00
_cell.angle_beta   90.00
_cell.angle_gamma   90.00
#
_symmetry.space_group_name_H-M   'P 1'
#
loop_
_entity.id
_entity.type
_entity.pdbx_description
1 polymer ?
#
loop_
_entity_poly.entity_id
_entity_poly.type
_entity_poly.pdbx_seq_one_letter_code
_entity_poly.pdbx_strand_id
1 'polypeptide(L)'
;MNLNTPSAPGAKTPRAIPPSIQCQTEAACRLITRVTGDTLRAIHLYGSAVAGGLKPNSDIDLLVTICQPLTETQRATLMQELLALASPPGASAETRALEGTVVLYSQLVPWCCPPSRDCLLYPSDAAD
;
A
#
# COMPACT_ATOMS: atom_id res chain seq x y z
N MET A 1 1.63 8.20 36.16
CA MET A 1 2.23 8.62 34.89
C MET A 1 1.09 8.86 33.92
N ASN A 2 0.87 10.13 33.56
CA ASN A 2 -0.28 10.57 32.76
C ASN A 2 0.21 10.71 31.30
N LEU A 3 -0.28 9.85 30.40
CA LEU A 3 0.04 9.88 28.96
C LEU A 3 -1.09 10.59 28.22
N ASN A 4 -1.25 11.88 28.47
CA ASN A 4 -2.13 12.74 27.69
C ASN A 4 -1.28 13.70 26.87
N THR A 5 -0.64 13.18 25.83
CA THR A 5 -0.05 14.00 24.76
C THR A 5 -1.17 14.40 23.81
N PRO A 6 -1.38 15.69 23.50
CA PRO A 6 -2.42 16.08 22.58
C PRO A 6 -2.07 15.59 21.16
N SER A 7 -2.95 14.76 20.59
CA SER A 7 -2.91 14.41 19.16
C SER A 7 -2.90 15.69 18.31
N ALA A 8 -2.02 15.72 17.31
CA ALA A 8 -1.96 16.81 16.33
C ALA A 8 -3.35 17.03 15.67
N PRO A 9 -3.78 18.29 15.49
CA PRO A 9 -5.05 18.60 14.84
C PRO A 9 -4.97 18.19 13.37
N GLY A 10 -5.67 17.12 12.99
CA GLY A 10 -5.67 16.57 11.64
C GLY A 10 -5.46 15.06 11.54
N ALA A 11 -5.20 14.37 12.66
CA ALA A 11 -5.18 12.90 12.67
C ALA A 11 -6.57 12.35 12.35
N LYS A 12 -6.80 12.00 11.07
CA LYS A 12 -8.00 11.29 10.63
C LYS A 12 -8.11 10.01 11.45
N THR A 13 -9.21 9.84 12.17
CA THR A 13 -9.52 8.56 12.83
C THR A 13 -9.33 7.42 11.82
N PRO A 14 -8.65 6.32 12.19
CA PRO A 14 -8.48 5.18 11.31
C PRO A 14 -9.86 4.76 10.80
N ARG A 15 -10.09 4.83 9.48
CA ARG A 15 -11.33 4.33 8.92
C ARG A 15 -11.33 2.81 9.10
N ALA A 16 -12.41 2.30 9.68
CA ALA A 16 -12.59 0.88 9.86
C ALA A 16 -12.67 0.18 8.49
N ILE A 17 -12.00 -0.96 8.38
CA ILE A 17 -12.12 -1.82 7.20
C ILE A 17 -13.54 -2.40 7.18
N PRO A 18 -14.27 -2.34 6.05
CA PRO A 18 -15.59 -2.95 5.95
C PRO A 18 -15.55 -4.44 6.31
N PRO A 19 -16.46 -4.95 7.17
CA PRO A 19 -16.44 -6.35 7.60
C PRO A 19 -16.51 -7.35 6.44
N SER A 20 -17.16 -6.97 5.34
CA SER A 20 -17.30 -7.78 4.13
C SER A 20 -15.99 -8.04 3.38
N ILE A 21 -14.95 -7.24 3.61
CA ILE A 21 -13.63 -7.43 2.98
C ILE A 21 -12.54 -7.79 3.98
N GLN A 22 -12.83 -7.72 5.28
CA GLN A 22 -11.84 -7.82 6.33
C GLN A 22 -11.02 -9.12 6.26
N CYS A 23 -11.68 -10.28 6.16
CA CYS A 23 -10.99 -11.57 6.08
C CYS A 23 -10.06 -11.66 4.85
N GLN A 24 -10.53 -11.20 3.69
CA GLN A 24 -9.75 -11.24 2.45
C GLN A 24 -8.55 -10.26 2.52
N THR A 25 -8.77 -9.05 3.05
CA THR A 25 -7.72 -8.06 3.27
C THR A 25 -6.67 -8.57 4.25
N GLU A 26 -7.08 -9.19 5.36
CA GLU A 26 -6.15 -9.77 6.34
C GLU A 26 -5.32 -10.91 5.73
N ALA A 27 -5.94 -11.78 4.94
CA ALA A 27 -5.25 -12.85 4.22
C ALA A 27 -4.21 -12.28 3.24
N ALA A 28 -4.59 -11.27 2.44
CA ALA A 28 -3.67 -10.58 1.53
C ALA A 28 -2.51 -9.90 2.28
N CYS A 29 -2.78 -9.21 3.39
CA CYS A 29 -1.74 -8.59 4.21
C CYS A 29 -0.75 -9.60 4.78
N ARG A 30 -1.22 -10.74 5.31
CA ARG A 30 -0.36 -11.83 5.81
C ARG A 30 0.51 -12.42 4.70
N LEU A 31 -0.08 -12.61 3.53
CA LEU A 31 0.59 -13.12 2.36
C LEU A 31 1.71 -12.18 1.89
N ILE A 32 1.37 -10.91 1.70
CA ILE A 32 2.33 -9.88 1.30
C ILE A 32 3.48 -9.85 2.30
N THR A 33 3.17 -9.74 3.59
CA THR A 33 4.17 -9.71 4.67
C THR A 33 5.12 -10.90 4.62
N ARG A 34 4.61 -12.12 4.43
CA ARG A 34 5.43 -13.33 4.32
C ARG A 34 6.37 -13.30 3.12
N VAL A 35 5.89 -12.90 1.94
CA VAL A 35 6.68 -12.98 0.71
C VAL A 35 7.70 -11.84 0.63
N THR A 36 7.32 -10.63 1.06
CA THR A 36 8.21 -9.46 1.06
C THR A 36 9.24 -9.53 2.18
N GLY A 37 8.90 -10.15 3.33
CA GLY A 37 9.80 -10.25 4.48
C GLY A 37 10.29 -8.87 4.95
N ASP A 38 11.58 -8.77 5.24
CA ASP A 38 12.21 -7.58 5.84
C ASP A 38 12.23 -6.36 4.92
N THR A 39 11.99 -6.53 3.61
CA THR A 39 11.85 -5.38 2.69
C THR A 39 10.54 -4.64 2.87
N LEU A 40 9.54 -5.24 3.53
CA LEU A 40 8.24 -4.61 3.72
C LEU A 40 8.36 -3.40 4.63
N ARG A 41 7.90 -2.25 4.13
CA ARG A 41 7.82 -1.03 4.93
C ARG A 41 6.41 -0.73 5.41
N ALA A 42 5.43 -0.86 4.51
CA ALA A 42 4.03 -0.58 4.82
C ALA A 42 3.08 -1.24 3.81
N ILE A 43 1.85 -1.48 4.25
CA ILE A 43 0.71 -1.85 3.42
C ILE A 43 -0.41 -0.86 3.73
N HIS A 44 -0.97 -0.24 2.69
CA HIS A 44 -2.07 0.70 2.82
C HIS A 44 -3.27 0.19 2.01
N LEU A 45 -4.42 0.05 2.67
CA LEU A 45 -5.71 -0.08 1.99
C LEU A 45 -6.13 1.31 1.50
N TYR A 46 -6.50 1.43 0.23
CA TYR A 46 -7.00 2.69 -0.34
C TYR A 46 -8.26 2.48 -1.19
N GLY A 47 -8.62 3.48 -1.99
CA GLY A 47 -9.70 3.38 -2.96
C GLY A 47 -11.09 3.30 -2.35
N SER A 48 -11.98 2.56 -3.01
CA SER A 48 -13.43 2.60 -2.74
C SER A 48 -13.80 2.10 -1.34
N ALA A 49 -13.05 1.11 -0.84
CA ALA A 49 -13.19 0.53 0.50
C ALA A 49 -12.97 1.56 1.61
N VAL A 50 -12.03 2.49 1.41
CA VAL A 50 -11.72 3.53 2.40
C VAL A 50 -12.48 4.81 2.10
N ALA A 51 -12.76 5.14 0.83
CA ALA A 51 -13.50 6.36 0.46
C ALA A 51 -15.00 6.28 0.82
N GLY A 52 -15.55 5.08 1.04
CA GLY A 52 -16.96 4.86 1.41
C GLY A 52 -17.87 4.58 0.21
N GLY A 53 -17.29 4.18 -0.92
CA GLY A 53 -17.99 3.92 -2.18
C GLY A 53 -17.90 2.45 -2.63
N LEU A 54 -17.74 1.51 -1.69
CA LEU A 54 -17.56 0.09 -1.99
C LEU A 54 -18.84 -0.48 -2.63
N LYS A 55 -18.78 -0.82 -3.91
CA LYS A 55 -19.88 -1.43 -4.68
C LYS A 55 -19.75 -2.96 -4.70
N PRO A 56 -20.82 -3.70 -5.05
CA PRO A 56 -20.75 -5.17 -5.14
C PRO A 56 -19.61 -5.70 -6.01
N ASN A 57 -19.28 -5.01 -7.10
CA ASN A 57 -18.21 -5.41 -8.03
C ASN A 57 -16.90 -4.64 -7.82
N SER A 58 -16.77 -3.87 -6.72
CA SER A 58 -15.52 -3.20 -6.39
C SER A 58 -14.44 -4.18 -5.97
N ASP A 59 -13.24 -3.88 -6.40
CA ASP A 59 -11.95 -4.43 -6.00
C ASP A 59 -11.50 -3.94 -4.61
N ILE A 60 -10.48 -4.61 -4.10
CA ILE A 60 -9.74 -4.22 -2.90
C ILE A 60 -8.38 -3.69 -3.35
N ASP A 61 -8.14 -2.40 -3.08
CA ASP A 61 -6.94 -1.69 -3.51
C ASP A 61 -5.87 -1.67 -2.42
N LEU A 62 -4.72 -2.29 -2.66
CA LEU A 62 -3.59 -2.37 -1.73
C LEU A 62 -2.34 -1.72 -2.31
N LEU A 63 -1.78 -0.75 -1.58
CA LEU A 63 -0.49 -0.12 -1.89
C LEU A 63 0.57 -0.67 -0.93
N VAL A 64 1.54 -1.39 -1.49
CA VAL A 64 2.65 -1.99 -0.76
C VAL A 64 3.91 -1.16 -0.98
N THR A 65 4.48 -0.64 0.10
CA THR A 65 5.76 0.07 0.05
C THR A 65 6.87 -0.85 0.54
N ILE A 66 7.92 -0.99 -0.27
CA ILE A 66 9.10 -1.81 0.03
C ILE A 66 10.39 -0.97 0.04
N CYS A 67 11.38 -1.39 0.82
CA CYS A 67 12.67 -0.71 0.95
C CYS A 67 13.68 -1.12 -0.15
N GLN A 68 13.58 -2.35 -0.63
CA GLN A 68 14.47 -2.96 -1.62
C GLN A 68 13.65 -3.68 -2.70
N PRO A 69 14.13 -3.74 -3.96
CA PRO A 69 13.43 -4.44 -5.04
C PRO A 69 13.20 -5.91 -4.70
N LEU A 70 12.02 -6.43 -5.04
CA LEU A 70 11.74 -7.86 -4.92
C LEU A 70 12.60 -8.68 -5.88
N THR A 71 12.87 -9.94 -5.53
CA THR A 71 13.40 -10.91 -6.48
C THR A 71 12.32 -11.35 -7.46
N GLU A 72 12.73 -11.98 -8.56
CA GLU A 72 11.76 -12.51 -9.53
C GLU A 72 10.89 -13.62 -8.92
N THR A 73 11.49 -14.46 -8.07
CA THR A 73 10.75 -15.46 -7.31
C THR A 73 9.70 -14.84 -6.40
N GLN A 74 10.06 -13.79 -5.65
CA GLN A 74 9.10 -13.07 -4.80
C GLN A 74 7.97 -12.44 -5.62
N ARG A 75 8.28 -11.83 -6.77
CA ARG A 75 7.26 -11.27 -7.68
C ARG A 75 6.31 -12.35 -8.19
N ALA A 76 6.84 -13.47 -8.68
CA ALA A 76 6.05 -14.57 -9.19
C ALA A 76 5.16 -15.18 -8.09
N THR A 77 5.71 -15.39 -6.89
CA THR A 77 4.96 -15.90 -5.73
C THR A 77 3.85 -14.94 -5.32
N LEU A 78 4.11 -13.63 -5.23
CA LEU A 78 3.06 -12.64 -4.94
C LEU A 78 1.96 -12.68 -5.99
N MET A 79 2.31 -12.68 -7.27
CA MET A 79 1.31 -12.67 -8.34
C MET A 79 0.43 -13.94 -8.30
N GLN A 80 1.05 -15.12 -8.20
CA GLN A 80 0.33 -16.38 -8.17
C GLN A 80 -0.56 -16.51 -6.93
N GLU A 81 -0.02 -16.24 -5.75
CA GLU A 81 -0.79 -16.45 -4.53
C GLU A 81 -1.84 -15.35 -4.28
N LEU A 82 -1.61 -14.10 -4.73
CA LEU A 82 -2.67 -13.07 -4.73
C LEU A 82 -3.80 -13.41 -5.69
N LEU A 83 -3.49 -13.96 -6.88
CA LEU A 83 -4.53 -14.43 -7.81
C LEU A 83 -5.38 -15.54 -7.19
N ALA A 84 -4.78 -16.44 -6.40
CA ALA A 84 -5.52 -17.49 -5.69
C ALA A 84 -6.43 -16.95 -4.57
N LEU A 85 -6.11 -15.78 -4.01
CA LEU A 85 -6.95 -15.09 -3.03
C LEU A 85 -8.03 -14.20 -3.66
N ALA A 86 -7.91 -13.90 -4.95
CA ALA A 86 -8.83 -13.02 -5.68
C ALA A 86 -9.95 -13.83 -6.35
N SER A 87 -11.04 -13.14 -6.68
CA SER A 87 -12.06 -13.68 -7.58
C SER A 87 -12.46 -12.63 -8.60
N PRO A 88 -12.75 -13.01 -9.86
CA PRO A 88 -13.24 -12.07 -10.85
C PRO A 88 -14.48 -11.32 -10.35
N PRO A 89 -14.68 -10.06 -10.74
CA PRO A 89 -15.86 -9.30 -10.35
C PRO A 89 -17.15 -10.03 -10.71
N GLY A 90 -18.02 -10.25 -9.72
CA GLY A 90 -19.28 -10.98 -9.90
C GLY A 90 -19.19 -12.50 -9.88
N ALA A 91 -17.99 -13.09 -9.74
CA ALA A 91 -17.83 -14.55 -9.63
C ALA A 91 -18.14 -15.10 -8.23
N SER A 92 -18.04 -14.27 -7.18
CA SER A 92 -18.27 -14.65 -5.79
C SER A 92 -18.88 -13.49 -5.01
N ALA A 93 -19.74 -13.81 -4.05
CA ALA A 93 -20.30 -12.84 -3.10
C ALA A 93 -19.35 -12.59 -1.91
N GLU A 94 -18.42 -13.51 -1.65
CA GLU A 94 -17.54 -13.50 -0.48
C GLU A 94 -16.12 -13.03 -0.80
N THR A 95 -15.68 -13.19 -2.04
CA THR A 95 -14.32 -12.87 -2.50
C THR A 95 -14.37 -11.89 -3.67
N ARG A 96 -13.50 -10.88 -3.63
CA ARG A 96 -13.43 -9.79 -4.60
C ARG A 96 -12.16 -9.85 -5.44
N ALA A 97 -12.13 -9.04 -6.49
CA ALA A 97 -10.88 -8.76 -7.21
C ALA A 97 -9.91 -8.04 -6.26
N LEU A 98 -8.62 -8.34 -6.40
CA LEU A 98 -7.54 -7.71 -5.64
C LEU A 98 -6.67 -6.90 -6.61
N GLU A 99 -6.47 -5.62 -6.32
CA GLU A 99 -5.48 -4.78 -6.98
C GLU A 99 -4.32 -4.52 -6.02
N GLY A 100 -3.12 -4.94 -6.41
CA GLY A 100 -1.90 -4.77 -5.62
C GLY A 100 -0.86 -3.94 -6.35
N THR A 101 -0.57 -2.73 -5.86
CA THR A 101 0.48 -1.86 -6.39
C THR A 101 1.70 -1.91 -5.46
N VAL A 102 2.87 -2.29 -5.98
CA VAL A 102 4.13 -2.33 -5.22
C VAL A 102 5.03 -1.18 -5.65
N VAL A 103 5.49 -0.38 -4.68
CA VAL A 103 6.36 0.79 -4.91
C VAL A 103 7.58 0.77 -4.02
N LEU A 104 8.72 1.22 -4.56
CA LEU A 104 9.95 1.38 -3.79
C LEU A 104 9.90 2.69 -3.02
N TYR A 105 10.20 2.65 -1.71
CA TYR A 105 10.22 3.83 -0.87
C TYR A 105 11.16 4.91 -1.42
N SER A 106 12.31 4.51 -1.96
CA SER A 106 13.30 5.41 -2.56
C SER A 106 12.81 6.14 -3.81
N GLN A 107 11.73 5.68 -4.45
CA GLN A 107 11.07 6.38 -5.55
C GLN A 107 10.04 7.40 -5.07
N LEU A 108 9.59 7.29 -3.81
CA LEU A 108 8.62 8.20 -3.20
C LEU A 108 9.29 9.28 -2.37
N VAL A 109 10.44 8.99 -1.75
CA VAL A 109 11.11 9.89 -0.80
C VAL A 109 12.63 9.90 -1.05
N PRO A 110 13.21 11.06 -1.45
CA PRO A 110 12.51 12.28 -1.87
C PRO A 110 11.71 12.07 -3.16
N TRP A 111 10.58 12.75 -3.29
CA TRP A 111 9.71 12.60 -4.45
C TRP A 111 10.39 13.16 -5.71
N CYS A 112 10.47 12.34 -6.75
CA CYS A 112 11.03 12.72 -8.04
C CYS A 112 10.15 12.17 -9.15
N CYS A 113 9.22 12.96 -9.71
CA CYS A 113 8.51 12.51 -10.92
C CYS A 113 8.01 13.63 -11.85
N PRO A 114 8.45 13.63 -13.13
CA PRO A 114 9.66 12.95 -13.64
C PRO A 114 10.92 13.70 -13.15
N PRO A 115 12.02 13.04 -12.75
CA PRO A 115 13.27 13.77 -12.48
C PRO A 115 13.92 14.24 -13.80
N SER A 116 14.09 15.56 -13.96
CA SER A 116 14.93 16.18 -15.00
C SER A 116 16.42 16.04 -14.67
N ARG A 117 17.29 16.17 -15.70
CA ARG A 117 18.77 16.15 -15.56
C ARG A 117 19.33 17.17 -14.54
N ASP A 118 18.49 18.13 -14.10
CA ASP A 118 18.78 19.24 -13.20
C ASP A 118 18.44 18.99 -11.73
N CYS A 119 18.14 17.75 -11.32
CA CYS A 119 18.29 17.37 -9.90
C CYS A 119 19.79 17.27 -9.53
N LEU A 120 20.60 18.16 -10.13
CA LEU A 120 22.00 18.41 -9.91
C LEU A 120 22.05 19.59 -8.94
N LEU A 121 22.49 19.27 -7.74
CA LEU A 121 22.79 20.15 -6.62
C LEU A 121 23.35 21.54 -7.01
N TYR A 122 22.96 22.54 -6.23
CA TYR A 122 23.95 23.48 -5.69
C TYR A 122 23.68 23.71 -4.19
N PRO A 123 24.64 23.41 -3.30
CA PRO A 123 24.89 24.26 -2.15
C PRO A 123 25.85 25.35 -2.60
N SER A 124 25.45 26.61 -2.51
CA SER A 124 26.42 27.69 -2.44
C SER A 124 25.86 28.80 -1.58
N ASP A 125 26.36 28.86 -0.35
CA ASP A 125 26.65 30.16 0.25
C ASP A 125 27.49 30.96 -0.76
N ALA A 126 27.06 32.18 -1.07
CA ALA A 126 27.90 33.25 -1.57
C ALA A 126 27.19 34.58 -1.32
N ALA A 127 27.61 35.22 -0.22
CA ALA A 127 27.70 36.65 0.05
C ALA A 127 26.67 37.63 -0.57
N ASP A 128 26.00 38.38 0.31
CA ASP A 128 26.07 39.85 0.33
C ASP A 128 26.12 40.34 1.79
#